data_AF-A0A0K8R6R7-F1
#
_entry.id   AF-A0A0K8R6R7-F1
#
_cell.length_a   1.000
_cell.length_b   1.000
_cell.length_c   1.000
_cell.angle_alpha   90.00
_cell.angle_beta   90.00
_cell.angle_gamma   90.00
#
_symmetry.space_group_name_H-M   'P 1'
#
loop_
_entity.id
_entity.type
_entity.pdbx_description
1 polymer ?
#
loop_
_entity_poly.entity_id
_entity_poly.type
_entity_poly.pdbx_seq_one_letter_code
_entity_poly.pdbx_strand_id
1 'polypeptide(L)'
;MRYIFLCVLSALLQNASARGESRNFEVAYPKLLESRGLSSEKVIHIKEGLTLHLEKSSILSENLVLTDLSGKEPVVTPVNGKYMERNLYHDKQKMAAVEVKENNGAVEVSGVISDTLRILPLHLMARAEDGSIAHKIFEVDAPAHRGHDYIGTSSNQLEERANGYYFSPPRHVHVPDPFLVEILVVVDQYFYVNFDTDEQLVTYVATCMAAANVRYSDASNPKVQLLIVNVTKDPGKKFLQHILVSDPGDPANPFKFTIPQLKQHYRTCQEITERTTVATQTLSHHKGWVGSPRQK
;
A
#
# COMPACT_ATOMS: atom_id res chain seq x y z
N MET A 1 -5.04 -20.57 -5.37
CA MET A 1 -5.54 -19.23 -5.77
C MET A 1 -5.47 -18.21 -4.64
N ARG A 2 -6.25 -18.33 -3.55
CA ARG A 2 -6.29 -17.31 -2.46
C ARG A 2 -4.93 -16.98 -1.80
N TYR A 3 -4.09 -17.97 -1.55
CA TYR A 3 -2.79 -17.77 -0.89
C TYR A 3 -1.75 -17.10 -1.80
N ILE A 4 -1.74 -17.43 -3.09
CA ILE A 4 -0.86 -16.81 -4.09
C ILE A 4 -1.19 -15.32 -4.23
N PHE A 5 -2.49 -14.98 -4.28
CA PHE A 5 -2.93 -13.60 -4.36
C PHE A 5 -2.49 -12.77 -3.14
N LEU A 6 -2.57 -13.34 -1.93
CA LEU A 6 -2.11 -12.70 -0.70
C LEU A 6 -0.59 -12.48 -0.68
N CYS A 7 0.22 -13.47 -1.09
CA CYS A 7 1.68 -13.35 -1.13
C CYS A 7 2.17 -12.34 -2.18
N VAL A 8 1.53 -12.31 -3.36
CA VAL A 8 1.85 -11.33 -4.40
C VAL A 8 1.46 -9.93 -3.89
N LEU A 9 0.24 -9.75 -3.37
CA LEU A 9 -0.20 -8.47 -2.82
C LEU A 9 0.71 -7.97 -1.69
N SER A 10 1.15 -8.85 -0.78
CA SER A 10 2.08 -8.45 0.30
C SER A 10 3.44 -8.01 -0.24
N ALA A 11 4.01 -8.72 -1.21
CA ALA A 11 5.28 -8.32 -1.83
C ALA A 11 5.14 -6.99 -2.59
N LEU A 12 4.03 -6.79 -3.31
CA LEU A 12 3.78 -5.54 -4.02
C LEU A 12 3.62 -4.35 -3.07
N LEU A 13 2.95 -4.55 -1.94
CA LEU A 13 2.78 -3.56 -0.89
C LEU A 13 4.10 -3.24 -0.19
N GLN A 14 4.88 -4.27 0.17
CA GLN A 14 6.22 -4.08 0.75
C GLN A 14 7.12 -3.25 -0.16
N ASN A 15 7.00 -3.40 -1.47
CA ASN A 15 7.78 -2.60 -2.43
C ASN A 15 7.32 -1.17 -2.45
N ALA A 16 6.01 -0.97 -2.57
CA ALA A 16 5.44 0.37 -2.62
C ALA A 16 5.77 1.15 -1.35
N SER A 17 5.76 0.48 -0.20
CA SER A 17 6.07 1.03 1.12
C SER A 17 7.53 0.84 1.57
N ALA A 18 8.43 0.36 0.70
CA ALA A 18 9.81 0.07 1.08
C ALA A 18 10.52 1.31 1.62
N ARG A 19 11.69 1.19 2.24
CA ARG A 19 12.51 2.34 2.60
C ARG A 19 13.69 2.39 1.65
N GLY A 20 14.09 3.58 1.23
CA GLY A 20 15.39 3.71 0.58
C GLY A 20 16.49 3.86 1.62
N GLU A 21 17.46 2.96 1.57
CA GLU A 21 18.66 2.95 2.43
C GLU A 21 19.78 3.84 1.90
N SER A 22 19.66 4.30 0.64
CA SER A 22 20.70 5.10 0.01
C SER A 22 20.85 6.48 0.67
N ARG A 23 22.06 6.75 1.16
CA ARG A 23 22.53 8.09 1.55
C ARG A 23 22.58 9.05 0.36
N ASN A 24 22.66 8.51 -0.86
CA ASN A 24 22.64 9.28 -2.10
C ASN A 24 21.20 9.37 -2.59
N PHE A 25 20.68 10.60 -2.61
CA PHE A 25 19.40 10.94 -3.22
C PHE A 25 19.63 12.04 -4.23
N GLU A 26 18.77 12.09 -5.23
CA GLU A 26 18.75 13.16 -6.21
C GLU A 26 17.72 14.21 -5.81
N VAL A 27 18.02 15.47 -6.09
CA VAL A 27 17.06 16.57 -5.92
C VAL A 27 16.49 16.93 -7.27
N ALA A 28 15.16 16.93 -7.34
CA ALA A 28 14.41 17.34 -8.52
C ALA A 28 13.41 18.45 -8.18
N TYR A 29 12.94 19.16 -9.19
CA TYR A 29 11.97 20.24 -9.07
C TYR A 29 10.80 19.95 -10.03
N PRO A 30 9.81 19.14 -9.60
CA PRO A 30 8.70 18.76 -10.44
C PRO A 30 7.89 19.96 -10.90
N LYS A 31 7.51 19.95 -12.18
CA LYS A 31 6.72 20.99 -12.82
C LYS A 31 5.53 20.37 -13.54
N LEU A 32 4.37 20.99 -13.39
CA LEU A 32 3.19 20.65 -14.17
C LEU A 32 3.35 21.28 -15.56
N LEU A 33 3.46 20.44 -16.60
CA LEU A 33 3.61 20.90 -18.00
C LEU A 33 2.27 21.15 -18.66
N GLU A 34 1.31 20.26 -18.44
CA GLU A 34 -0.04 20.36 -18.99
C GLU A 34 -1.07 19.91 -17.96
N SER A 35 -2.07 20.76 -17.76
CA SER A 35 -3.38 20.35 -17.26
C SER A 35 -4.31 20.43 -18.47
N ARG A 36 -4.58 19.32 -19.15
CA ARG A 36 -5.42 19.34 -20.36
C ARG A 36 -6.86 19.67 -19.98
N GLY A 37 -7.23 20.95 -19.88
CA GLY A 37 -8.60 21.44 -19.75
C GLY A 37 -9.48 20.66 -18.76
N LEU A 38 -10.72 20.34 -19.17
CA LEU A 38 -11.71 19.55 -18.41
C LEU A 38 -11.29 18.09 -18.12
N SER A 39 -10.13 17.63 -18.61
CA SER A 39 -9.65 16.29 -18.33
C SER A 39 -9.00 16.23 -16.94
N SER A 40 -9.21 15.11 -16.26
CA SER A 40 -8.59 14.81 -14.97
C SER A 40 -7.13 14.34 -15.10
N GLU A 41 -6.54 14.46 -16.29
CA GLU A 41 -5.17 14.04 -16.60
C GLU A 41 -4.15 15.15 -16.35
N LYS A 42 -2.93 14.77 -15.96
CA LYS A 42 -1.82 15.69 -15.70
C LYS A 42 -0.54 15.19 -16.33
N VAL A 43 0.30 16.10 -16.81
CA VAL A 43 1.67 15.77 -17.22
C VAL A 43 2.63 16.48 -16.30
N ILE A 44 3.37 15.70 -15.50
CA ILE A 44 4.37 16.23 -14.57
C ILE A 44 5.77 15.84 -15.06
N HIS A 45 6.57 16.85 -15.34
CA HIS A 45 7.99 16.67 -15.55
C HIS A 45 8.71 16.69 -14.22
N ILE A 46 9.41 15.60 -13.88
CA ILE A 46 10.17 15.50 -12.64
C ILE A 46 11.61 15.93 -12.89
N LYS A 47 12.25 15.33 -13.90
CA LYS A 47 13.61 15.62 -14.35
C LYS A 47 13.81 15.14 -15.79
N GLU A 48 14.98 15.42 -16.35
CA GLU A 48 15.36 14.91 -17.67
C GLU A 48 15.21 13.39 -17.74
N GLY A 49 14.52 12.90 -18.78
CA GLY A 49 14.19 11.48 -18.95
C GLY A 49 13.10 10.93 -18.02
N LEU A 50 12.53 11.72 -17.10
CA LEU A 50 11.45 11.29 -16.20
C LEU A 50 10.28 12.29 -16.20
N THR A 51 9.28 11.95 -17.02
CA THR A 51 7.98 12.61 -17.08
C THR A 51 6.89 11.57 -16.78
N LEU A 52 5.89 11.96 -15.99
CA LEU A 52 4.73 11.13 -15.66
C LEU A 52 3.49 11.63 -16.41
N HIS A 53 2.77 10.70 -17.02
CA HIS A 53 1.46 10.89 -17.64
C HIS A 53 0.39 10.32 -16.72
N LEU A 54 -0.26 11.22 -15.99
CA LEU A 54 -1.05 10.89 -14.82
C LEU A 54 -2.54 10.83 -15.15
N GLU A 55 -3.17 9.71 -14.82
CA GLU A 55 -4.62 9.50 -14.79
C GLU A 55 -5.10 9.43 -13.33
N LYS A 56 -6.38 9.74 -13.06
CA LYS A 56 -6.94 9.60 -11.70
C LYS A 56 -6.89 8.15 -11.22
N SER A 57 -6.41 7.95 -10.01
CA SER A 57 -6.51 6.68 -9.32
C SER A 57 -7.87 6.57 -8.61
N SER A 58 -8.45 5.37 -8.62
CA SER A 58 -9.56 5.04 -7.74
C SER A 58 -9.23 3.76 -7.00
N ILE A 59 -9.08 3.88 -5.68
CA ILE A 59 -8.62 2.82 -4.79
C ILE A 59 -9.34 2.83 -3.44
N LEU A 60 -10.03 3.92 -3.09
CA LEU A 60 -10.81 4.04 -1.87
C LEU A 60 -12.30 3.88 -2.17
N SER A 61 -12.98 3.08 -1.35
CA SER A 61 -14.45 3.06 -1.33
C SER A 61 -14.98 4.45 -0.99
N GLU A 62 -16.07 4.87 -1.64
CA GLU A 62 -16.73 6.15 -1.32
C GLU A 62 -17.10 6.23 0.16
N ASN A 63 -17.59 5.11 0.72
CA ASN A 63 -17.93 4.93 2.12
C ASN A 63 -16.77 4.27 2.88
N LEU A 64 -15.58 4.84 2.78
CA LEU A 64 -14.41 4.35 3.52
C LEU A 64 -14.66 4.43 5.03
N VAL A 65 -14.19 3.43 5.76
CA VAL A 65 -14.25 3.43 7.23
C VAL A 65 -12.85 3.48 7.82
N LEU A 66 -12.61 4.43 8.72
CA LEU A 66 -11.44 4.43 9.59
C LEU A 66 -11.83 3.88 10.96
N THR A 67 -11.10 2.88 11.45
CA THR A 67 -11.31 2.30 12.78
C THR A 67 -10.09 2.55 13.64
N ASP A 68 -10.25 3.14 14.82
CA ASP A 68 -9.19 3.36 15.78
C ASP A 68 -9.40 2.50 17.03
N LEU A 69 -8.48 1.56 17.27
CA LEU A 69 -8.49 0.65 18.42
C LEU A 69 -7.53 1.07 19.53
N SER A 70 -6.93 2.27 19.44
CA SER A 70 -5.96 2.76 20.44
C SER A 70 -6.60 3.16 21.78
N GLY A 71 -7.89 3.47 21.77
CA GLY A 71 -8.68 3.86 22.93
C GLY A 71 -9.15 2.68 23.79
N LYS A 72 -9.95 2.98 24.82
CA LYS A 72 -10.65 1.95 25.62
C LYS A 72 -11.74 1.24 24.82
N GLU A 73 -12.42 2.02 23.97
CA GLU A 73 -13.48 1.56 23.08
C GLU A 73 -13.07 1.84 21.62
N PRO A 74 -13.41 0.96 20.67
CA PRO A 74 -13.21 1.23 19.25
C PRO A 74 -13.93 2.49 18.78
N VAL A 75 -13.21 3.37 18.09
CA VAL A 75 -13.81 4.53 17.40
C VAL A 75 -13.94 4.20 15.92
N VAL A 76 -15.15 4.28 15.38
CA VAL A 76 -15.44 4.01 13.96
C VAL A 76 -15.87 5.32 13.30
N THR A 77 -15.09 5.78 12.32
CA THR A 77 -15.30 7.06 11.64
C THR A 77 -15.53 6.82 10.15
N PRO A 78 -16.72 7.17 9.62
CA PRO A 78 -16.94 7.23 8.19
C PRO A 78 -16.08 8.33 7.55
N VAL A 79 -15.42 8.01 6.45
CA VAL A 79 -14.55 8.91 5.69
C VAL A 79 -15.00 8.92 4.23
N ASN A 80 -15.08 10.11 3.62
CA ASN A 80 -15.37 10.22 2.20
C ASN A 80 -14.14 9.81 1.39
N GLY A 81 -14.13 8.59 0.85
CA GLY A 81 -12.99 8.07 0.10
C GLY A 81 -12.73 8.83 -1.21
N LYS A 82 -13.78 9.36 -1.85
CA LYS A 82 -13.64 10.18 -3.07
C LYS A 82 -12.91 11.48 -2.79
N TYR A 83 -13.18 12.09 -1.64
CA TYR A 83 -12.43 13.25 -1.17
C TYR A 83 -10.98 12.85 -0.85
N MET A 84 -10.74 11.73 -0.15
CA MET A 84 -9.38 11.28 0.18
C MET A 84 -8.52 10.99 -1.06
N GLU A 85 -9.06 10.36 -2.10
CA GLU A 85 -8.31 10.02 -3.32
C GLU A 85 -8.26 11.16 -4.36
N ARG A 86 -8.82 12.34 -4.05
CA ARG A 86 -8.96 13.47 -5.01
C ARG A 86 -7.63 13.90 -5.64
N ASN A 87 -6.52 13.71 -4.95
CA ASN A 87 -5.19 14.10 -5.40
C ASN A 87 -4.33 12.91 -5.83
N LEU A 88 -4.92 11.73 -5.95
CA LEU A 88 -4.23 10.48 -6.22
C LEU A 88 -4.29 10.15 -7.71
N TYR A 89 -3.13 9.91 -8.29
CA TYR A 89 -2.97 9.62 -9.71
C TYR A 89 -2.07 8.41 -9.93
N HIS A 90 -2.11 7.85 -11.13
CA HIS A 90 -1.21 6.80 -11.57
C HIS A 90 -0.75 7.01 -13.01
N ASP A 91 0.40 6.45 -13.34
CA ASP A 91 0.90 6.28 -14.70
C ASP A 91 1.16 4.79 -14.92
N LYS A 92 0.36 4.18 -15.80
CA LYS A 92 0.46 2.75 -16.09
C LYS A 92 1.79 2.38 -16.75
N GLN A 93 2.30 3.23 -17.65
CA GLN A 93 3.53 2.94 -18.38
C GLN A 93 4.76 3.01 -17.48
N LYS A 94 4.75 3.92 -16.49
CA LYS A 94 5.83 4.09 -15.53
C LYS A 94 5.66 3.26 -14.26
N MET A 95 4.57 2.49 -14.14
CA MET A 95 4.20 1.76 -12.93
C MET A 95 4.17 2.66 -11.69
N ALA A 96 3.74 3.91 -11.89
CA ALA A 96 3.78 4.96 -10.88
C ALA A 96 2.40 5.16 -10.26
N ALA A 97 2.37 5.53 -8.98
CA ALA A 97 1.20 6.05 -8.30
C ALA A 97 1.64 7.13 -7.31
N VAL A 98 1.07 8.32 -7.43
CA VAL A 98 1.51 9.51 -6.71
C VAL A 98 0.33 10.32 -6.20
N GLU A 99 0.50 10.95 -5.04
CA GLU A 99 -0.29 12.09 -4.61
C GLU A 99 0.33 13.37 -5.22
N VAL A 100 -0.52 14.20 -5.83
CA VAL A 100 -0.13 15.50 -6.40
C VAL A 100 -0.92 16.62 -5.73
N LYS A 101 -0.23 17.56 -5.09
CA LYS A 101 -0.81 18.80 -4.55
C LYS A 101 -0.31 20.00 -5.33
N GLU A 102 -1.22 20.93 -5.61
CA GLU A 102 -0.92 22.15 -6.33
C GLU A 102 -1.31 23.34 -5.45
N ASN A 103 -0.35 24.17 -5.10
CA ASN A 103 -0.56 25.34 -4.25
C ASN A 103 0.19 26.54 -4.83
N ASN A 104 -0.55 27.57 -5.27
CA ASN A 104 0.01 28.81 -5.82
C ASN A 104 1.06 28.60 -6.93
N GLY A 105 0.81 27.64 -7.83
CA GLY A 105 1.71 27.29 -8.93
C GLY A 105 2.87 26.35 -8.54
N ALA A 106 3.11 26.11 -7.25
CA ALA A 106 4.04 25.08 -6.80
C ALA A 106 3.37 23.71 -6.80
N VAL A 107 4.10 22.69 -7.27
CA VAL A 107 3.66 21.31 -7.35
C VAL A 107 4.41 20.48 -6.31
N GLU A 108 3.67 19.74 -5.50
CA GLU A 108 4.20 18.74 -4.58
C GLU A 108 3.78 17.36 -5.07
N VAL A 109 4.75 16.46 -5.18
CA VAL A 109 4.54 15.08 -5.62
C VAL A 109 5.11 14.14 -4.55
N SER A 110 4.31 13.17 -4.12
CA SER A 110 4.78 12.12 -3.21
C SER A 110 4.29 10.76 -3.66
N GLY A 111 5.13 9.73 -3.53
CA GLY A 111 4.72 8.34 -3.80
C GLY A 111 5.70 7.57 -4.69
N VAL A 112 5.13 6.67 -5.49
CA VAL A 112 5.83 5.71 -6.34
C VAL A 112 5.98 6.26 -7.74
N ILE A 113 7.21 6.43 -8.23
CA ILE A 113 7.47 6.97 -9.59
C ILE A 113 8.07 5.95 -10.55
N SER A 114 8.57 4.82 -10.03
CA SER A 114 8.89 3.60 -10.78
C SER A 114 8.85 2.38 -9.86
N ASP A 115 9.24 1.21 -10.36
CA ASP A 115 9.50 0.01 -9.57
C ASP A 115 10.47 0.26 -8.39
N THR A 116 11.61 0.89 -8.64
CA THR A 116 12.68 1.14 -7.66
C THR A 116 12.71 2.57 -7.13
N LEU A 117 12.11 3.55 -7.80
CA LEU A 117 12.21 4.95 -7.41
C LEU A 117 10.96 5.47 -6.72
N ARG A 118 11.17 6.35 -5.75
CA ARG A 118 10.13 7.11 -5.07
C ARG A 118 10.51 8.58 -4.97
N ILE A 119 9.49 9.40 -4.73
CA ILE A 119 9.62 10.84 -4.63
C ILE A 119 8.93 11.39 -3.37
N LEU A 120 9.53 12.42 -2.78
CA LEU A 120 8.97 13.15 -1.64
C LEU A 120 9.33 14.63 -1.66
N PRO A 121 8.44 15.53 -1.22
CA PRO A 121 8.77 16.94 -1.07
C PRO A 121 9.78 17.17 0.07
N LEU A 122 10.68 18.14 -0.11
CA LEU A 122 11.66 18.59 0.88
C LEU A 122 11.29 19.99 1.39
N HIS A 123 10.27 20.09 2.25
CA HIS A 123 9.76 21.37 2.74
C HIS A 123 10.76 22.23 3.52
N LEU A 124 11.83 21.63 4.05
CA LEU A 124 12.89 22.34 4.79
C LEU A 124 14.00 22.89 3.89
N MET A 125 14.07 22.46 2.62
CA MET A 125 15.00 23.04 1.66
C MET A 125 14.44 24.33 1.07
N ALA A 126 15.33 25.26 0.73
CA ALA A 126 14.94 26.48 0.03
C ALA A 126 14.25 26.14 -1.31
N ARG A 127 13.19 26.89 -1.62
CA ARG A 127 12.54 26.83 -2.93
C ARG A 127 13.50 27.33 -4.01
N ALA A 128 13.31 26.87 -5.24
CA ALA A 128 13.99 27.44 -6.39
C ALA A 128 13.54 28.90 -6.61
N GLU A 129 14.30 29.66 -7.40
CA GLU A 129 13.98 31.07 -7.73
C GLU A 129 12.59 31.23 -8.37
N ASP A 130 12.15 30.21 -9.13
CA ASP A 130 10.83 30.17 -9.77
C ASP A 130 9.70 29.71 -8.82
N GLY A 131 10.00 29.50 -7.53
CA GLY A 131 9.04 29.05 -6.52
C GLY A 131 8.85 27.54 -6.45
N SER A 132 9.53 26.75 -7.28
CA SER A 132 9.44 25.28 -7.28
C SER A 132 9.92 24.68 -5.97
N ILE A 133 9.23 23.65 -5.49
CA ILE A 133 9.56 22.93 -4.27
C ILE A 133 10.56 21.82 -4.60
N ALA A 134 11.65 21.74 -3.84
CA ALA A 134 12.64 20.68 -3.99
C ALA A 134 12.03 19.32 -3.59
N HIS A 135 12.36 18.28 -4.34
CA HIS A 135 11.91 16.91 -4.08
C HIS A 135 13.09 15.96 -4.01
N LYS A 136 13.05 15.05 -3.03
CA LYS A 136 13.97 13.94 -2.91
C LYS A 136 13.51 12.80 -3.80
N ILE A 137 14.34 12.39 -4.75
CA ILE A 137 14.19 11.12 -5.47
C ILE A 137 15.20 10.14 -4.90
N PHE A 138 14.74 8.95 -4.57
CA PHE A 138 15.62 7.93 -4.03
C PHE A 138 15.14 6.53 -4.34
N GLU A 139 16.12 5.64 -4.41
CA GLU A 139 15.93 4.24 -4.74
C GLU A 139 15.55 3.45 -3.49
N VAL A 140 14.66 2.48 -3.68
CA VAL A 140 14.44 1.36 -2.77
C VAL A 140 14.91 0.09 -3.41
N ASP A 141 15.43 -0.80 -2.56
CA ASP A 141 15.70 -2.16 -2.97
C ASP A 141 14.41 -2.80 -3.48
N ALA A 142 14.41 -3.19 -4.76
CA ALA A 142 13.43 -4.15 -5.25
C ALA A 142 13.59 -5.43 -4.42
N PRO A 143 12.51 -6.09 -3.98
CA PRO A 143 12.57 -7.24 -3.08
C PRO A 143 12.94 -8.49 -3.89
N ALA A 144 13.97 -8.44 -4.72
CA ALA A 144 14.39 -9.63 -5.43
C ALA A 144 14.81 -10.73 -4.43
N HIS A 145 15.18 -10.38 -3.18
CA HIS A 145 15.78 -11.30 -2.22
C HIS A 145 15.28 -11.22 -0.77
N ARG A 146 14.01 -10.84 -0.51
CA ARG A 146 13.39 -11.21 0.80
C ARG A 146 12.77 -12.61 0.70
N GLY A 147 13.63 -13.60 0.50
CA GLY A 147 13.27 -15.02 0.43
C GLY A 147 12.71 -15.62 1.73
N HIS A 148 12.58 -14.82 2.79
CA HIS A 148 12.31 -15.30 4.15
C HIS A 148 11.16 -14.58 4.89
N ASP A 149 10.59 -13.51 4.31
CA ASP A 149 9.51 -12.74 4.97
C ASP A 149 8.10 -13.22 4.60
N TYR A 150 8.02 -14.25 3.75
CA TYR A 150 6.81 -15.03 3.55
C TYR A 150 7.02 -16.41 4.19
N ILE A 151 6.05 -16.91 4.94
CA ILE A 151 5.98 -18.36 5.16
C ILE A 151 5.64 -18.97 3.80
N GLY A 152 6.67 -19.34 3.05
CA GLY A 152 6.57 -20.53 2.24
C GLY A 152 6.41 -21.65 3.23
N THR A 153 5.22 -22.25 3.31
CA THR A 153 5.10 -23.51 4.04
C THR A 153 6.19 -24.40 3.47
N SER A 154 7.09 -24.89 4.32
CA SER A 154 8.12 -25.86 3.97
C SER A 154 7.43 -27.19 3.67
N SER A 155 6.76 -27.17 2.54
CA SER A 155 6.03 -28.20 1.82
C SER A 155 5.15 -27.44 0.83
N ASN A 156 5.50 -27.52 -0.45
CA ASN A 156 4.52 -27.42 -1.53
C ASN A 156 3.54 -28.61 -1.49
N GLN A 157 3.22 -29.14 -0.32
CA GLN A 157 1.95 -29.79 -0.12
C GLN A 157 0.97 -28.63 0.07
N LEU A 158 0.56 -28.08 -1.08
CA LEU A 158 -0.86 -27.89 -1.27
C LEU A 158 -1.47 -29.18 -0.69
N GLU A 159 -2.10 -29.13 0.49
CA GLU A 159 -3.16 -30.08 0.76
C GLU A 159 -4.24 -29.75 -0.27
N GLU A 160 -4.00 -30.22 -1.49
CA GLU A 160 -5.02 -30.76 -2.32
C GLU A 160 -5.72 -31.76 -1.38
N ARG A 161 -6.83 -31.34 -0.78
CA ARG A 161 -7.81 -32.28 -0.26
C ARG A 161 -8.41 -33.01 -1.46
N ALA A 162 -7.59 -33.70 -2.24
CA ALA A 162 -7.99 -34.80 -3.09
C ALA A 162 -8.16 -36.01 -2.18
N ASN A 163 -9.14 -35.94 -1.28
CA ASN A 163 -9.79 -37.18 -0.87
C ASN A 163 -10.39 -37.73 -2.16
N GLY A 164 -9.91 -38.90 -2.59
CA GLY A 164 -10.20 -39.54 -3.87
C GLY A 164 -11.67 -39.90 -4.11
N TYR A 165 -12.53 -38.90 -4.16
CA TYR A 165 -13.91 -38.96 -4.59
C TYR A 165 -14.05 -37.98 -5.75
N TYR A 166 -14.11 -38.54 -6.97
CA TYR A 166 -14.65 -37.94 -8.18
C TYR A 166 -14.42 -36.43 -8.32
N PHE A 167 -13.34 -36.04 -9.02
CA PHE A 167 -13.26 -34.73 -9.66
C PHE A 167 -14.39 -34.62 -10.67
N SER A 168 -15.57 -34.19 -10.21
CA SER A 168 -16.46 -33.42 -11.07
C SER A 168 -15.62 -32.23 -11.55
N PRO A 169 -15.59 -31.91 -12.87
CA PRO A 169 -14.94 -30.68 -13.31
C PRO A 169 -15.48 -29.56 -12.42
N PRO A 170 -14.61 -28.70 -11.86
CA PRO A 170 -15.06 -27.62 -11.00
C PRO A 170 -16.17 -26.92 -11.77
N ARG A 171 -17.39 -26.91 -11.21
CA ARG A 171 -18.53 -26.16 -11.78
C ARG A 171 -17.95 -24.84 -12.22
N HIS A 172 -18.10 -24.45 -13.49
CA HIS A 172 -17.59 -23.17 -13.97
C HIS A 172 -18.10 -22.08 -13.04
N VAL A 173 -17.26 -21.68 -12.08
CA VAL A 173 -17.58 -20.60 -11.15
C VAL A 173 -17.39 -19.36 -12.00
N HIS A 174 -18.50 -18.72 -12.35
CA HIS A 174 -18.44 -17.46 -13.06
C HIS A 174 -17.78 -16.43 -12.14
N VAL A 175 -16.53 -16.07 -12.45
CA VAL A 175 -15.80 -15.02 -11.74
C VAL A 175 -16.18 -13.69 -12.39
N PRO A 176 -16.66 -12.70 -11.62
CA PRO A 176 -16.98 -11.38 -12.14
C PRO A 176 -15.78 -10.75 -12.85
N ASP A 177 -16.05 -10.00 -13.91
CA ASP A 177 -15.06 -9.17 -14.61
C ASP A 177 -15.60 -7.72 -14.71
N PRO A 178 -15.01 -6.75 -13.98
CA PRO A 178 -13.84 -6.89 -13.13
C PRO A 178 -14.10 -7.68 -11.83
N PHE A 179 -13.08 -8.42 -11.39
CA PHE A 179 -13.02 -9.05 -10.08
C PHE A 179 -12.55 -8.03 -9.05
N LEU A 180 -13.51 -7.45 -8.33
CA LEU A 180 -13.25 -6.49 -7.26
C LEU A 180 -12.78 -7.20 -6.00
N VAL A 181 -11.64 -6.77 -5.48
CA VAL A 181 -11.07 -7.25 -4.21
C VAL A 181 -11.18 -6.15 -3.18
N GLU A 182 -12.12 -6.33 -2.26
CA GLU A 182 -12.26 -5.46 -1.09
C GLU A 182 -11.16 -5.77 -0.08
N ILE A 183 -10.48 -4.70 0.35
CA ILE A 183 -9.32 -4.76 1.23
C ILE A 183 -9.61 -4.00 2.51
N LEU A 184 -9.43 -4.69 3.62
CA LEU A 184 -9.27 -4.09 4.94
C LEU A 184 -7.78 -4.03 5.25
N VAL A 185 -7.29 -2.83 5.55
CA VAL A 185 -5.89 -2.58 5.90
C VAL A 185 -5.81 -2.38 7.41
N VAL A 186 -4.95 -3.13 8.08
CA VAL A 186 -4.61 -2.89 9.48
C VAL A 186 -3.21 -2.31 9.55
N VAL A 187 -3.06 -1.22 10.29
CA VAL A 187 -1.79 -0.54 10.55
C VAL A 187 -1.47 -0.56 12.04
N ASP A 188 -0.24 -0.92 12.38
CA ASP A 188 0.22 -0.97 13.77
C ASP A 188 0.66 0.39 14.31
N GLN A 189 0.84 0.47 15.63
CA GLN A 189 1.30 1.68 16.30
C GLN A 189 2.62 2.23 15.76
N TYR A 190 3.59 1.37 15.46
CA TYR A 190 4.89 1.83 14.98
C TYR A 190 4.77 2.51 13.62
N PHE A 191 3.78 2.11 12.82
CA PHE A 191 3.49 2.71 11.54
C PHE A 191 2.69 4.01 11.65
N TYR A 192 1.50 3.97 12.28
CA TYR A 192 0.57 5.11 12.23
C TYR A 192 1.07 6.34 13.02
N VAL A 193 1.99 6.17 13.97
CA VAL A 193 2.61 7.30 14.71
C VAL A 193 3.56 8.15 13.86
N ASN A 194 3.91 7.72 12.64
CA ASN A 194 4.72 8.52 11.72
C ASN A 194 3.89 9.54 10.91
N PHE A 195 2.58 9.59 11.13
CA PHE A 195 1.66 10.47 10.40
C PHE A 195 1.07 11.49 11.37
N ASP A 196 1.03 12.76 10.96
CA ASP A 196 0.47 13.82 11.79
C ASP A 196 -1.07 13.78 11.78
N THR A 197 -1.66 13.27 10.69
CA THR A 197 -3.11 13.20 10.50
C THR A 197 -3.53 11.87 9.89
N ASP A 198 -4.79 11.48 10.16
CA ASP A 198 -5.39 10.30 9.54
C ASP A 198 -5.51 10.43 8.01
N GLU A 199 -5.67 11.66 7.47
CA GLU A 199 -5.66 11.90 6.02
C GLU A 199 -4.31 11.54 5.41
N GLN A 200 -3.18 11.91 6.04
CA GLN A 200 -1.85 11.53 5.56
C GLN A 200 -1.66 10.02 5.59
N LEU A 201 -2.09 9.35 6.67
CA LEU A 201 -2.03 7.89 6.82
C LEU A 201 -2.83 7.18 5.72
N VAL A 202 -4.10 7.55 5.56
CA VAL A 202 -5.00 6.95 4.56
C VAL A 202 -4.48 7.19 3.15
N THR A 203 -4.02 8.41 2.85
CA THR A 203 -3.51 8.76 1.51
C THR A 203 -2.22 8.01 1.18
N TYR A 204 -1.35 7.79 2.17
CA TYR A 204 -0.15 6.97 2.00
C TYR A 204 -0.50 5.51 1.68
N VAL A 205 -1.40 4.90 2.46
CA VAL A 205 -1.87 3.53 2.24
C VAL A 205 -2.54 3.41 0.87
N ALA A 206 -3.38 4.38 0.52
CA ALA A 206 -4.04 4.46 -0.78
C ALA A 206 -3.03 4.56 -1.93
N THR A 207 -1.98 5.37 -1.78
CA THR A 207 -0.91 5.52 -2.79
C THR A 207 -0.14 4.22 -2.99
N CYS A 208 0.20 3.51 -1.90
CA CYS A 208 0.85 2.21 -1.98
C CYS A 208 -0.03 1.17 -2.69
N MET A 209 -1.32 1.15 -2.34
CA MET A 209 -2.27 0.23 -2.94
C MET A 209 -2.59 0.57 -4.40
N ALA A 210 -2.62 1.86 -4.76
CA ALA A 210 -2.76 2.30 -6.14
C ALA A 210 -1.60 1.80 -7.00
N ALA A 211 -0.36 1.87 -6.50
CA ALA A 211 0.79 1.28 -7.19
C ALA A 211 0.66 -0.24 -7.38
N ALA A 212 0.11 -0.95 -6.38
CA ALA A 212 -0.21 -2.37 -6.53
C ALA A 212 -1.32 -2.60 -7.58
N ASN A 213 -2.35 -1.75 -7.62
CA ASN A 213 -3.45 -1.83 -8.57
C ASN A 213 -2.98 -1.61 -10.01
N VAL A 214 -2.01 -0.72 -10.24
CA VAL A 214 -1.33 -0.55 -11.54
C VAL A 214 -0.65 -1.86 -11.97
N ARG A 215 -0.02 -2.59 -11.05
CA ARG A 215 0.58 -3.90 -11.39
C ARG A 215 -0.46 -4.98 -11.74
N TYR A 216 -1.66 -4.87 -11.17
CA TYR A 216 -2.78 -5.74 -11.52
C TYR A 216 -3.49 -5.30 -12.81
N SER A 217 -3.17 -4.13 -13.41
CA SER A 217 -3.87 -3.68 -14.62
C SER A 217 -3.61 -4.56 -15.84
N ASP A 218 -2.49 -5.28 -15.84
CA ASP A 218 -2.14 -6.23 -16.90
C ASP A 218 -2.83 -7.60 -16.72
N ALA A 219 -3.45 -7.84 -15.56
CA ALA A 219 -4.22 -9.06 -15.33
C ALA A 219 -5.49 -9.06 -16.20
N SER A 220 -5.73 -10.19 -16.86
CA SER A 220 -6.91 -10.41 -17.70
C SER A 220 -7.59 -11.73 -17.36
N ASN A 221 -8.90 -11.81 -17.57
CA ASN A 221 -9.74 -12.99 -17.32
C ASN A 221 -9.59 -13.57 -15.90
N PRO A 222 -9.99 -12.83 -14.84
CA PRO A 222 -10.68 -11.53 -14.87
C PRO A 222 -9.72 -10.34 -14.77
N LYS A 223 -10.18 -9.14 -15.11
CA LYS A 223 -9.51 -7.90 -14.68
C LYS A 223 -9.60 -7.79 -13.17
N VAL A 224 -8.48 -7.61 -12.49
CA VAL A 224 -8.45 -7.46 -11.03
C VAL A 224 -8.49 -5.99 -10.67
N GLN A 225 -9.34 -5.62 -9.73
CA GLN A 225 -9.39 -4.26 -9.17
C GLN A 225 -9.34 -4.33 -7.65
N LEU A 226 -8.36 -3.67 -7.05
CA LEU A 226 -8.26 -3.54 -5.60
C LEU A 226 -9.11 -2.35 -5.13
N LEU A 227 -9.77 -2.49 -3.97
CA LEU A 227 -10.56 -1.41 -3.36
C LEU A 227 -10.42 -1.47 -1.83
N ILE A 228 -9.92 -0.41 -1.22
CA ILE A 228 -9.84 -0.27 0.23
C ILE A 228 -11.20 0.15 0.76
N VAL A 229 -11.76 -0.66 1.64
CA VAL A 229 -13.04 -0.41 2.31
C VAL A 229 -12.86 0.02 3.77
N ASN A 230 -11.74 -0.35 4.40
CA ASN A 230 -11.45 0.01 5.77
C ASN A 230 -9.94 0.15 6.03
N VAL A 231 -9.58 1.14 6.84
CA VAL A 231 -8.25 1.26 7.46
C VAL A 231 -8.42 1.18 8.98
N THR A 232 -7.70 0.29 9.65
CA THR A 232 -7.77 0.07 11.10
C THR A 232 -6.43 0.40 11.75
N LYS A 233 -6.40 1.33 12.70
CA LYS A 233 -5.27 1.58 13.60
C LYS A 233 -5.35 0.62 14.80
N ASP A 234 -4.37 -0.26 14.95
CA ASP A 234 -4.30 -1.23 16.04
C ASP A 234 -3.03 -1.00 16.89
N PRO A 235 -3.15 -0.65 18.19
CA PRO A 235 -2.00 -0.40 19.07
C PRO A 235 -1.19 -1.67 19.40
N GLY A 236 -1.69 -2.84 19.02
CA GLY A 236 -0.90 -4.05 18.93
C GLY A 236 -0.56 -4.77 20.24
N LYS A 237 -1.18 -4.41 21.37
CA LYS A 237 -0.98 -5.13 22.65
C LYS A 237 -1.34 -6.62 22.59
N LYS A 238 -2.18 -7.04 21.63
CA LYS A 238 -2.51 -8.45 21.33
C LYS A 238 -2.13 -8.86 19.90
N PHE A 239 -2.05 -7.92 18.96
CA PHE A 239 -1.68 -8.17 17.55
C PHE A 239 -0.30 -8.84 17.42
N LEU A 240 0.71 -8.33 18.14
CA LEU A 240 2.07 -8.87 18.05
C LEU A 240 2.20 -10.28 18.66
N GLN A 241 1.36 -10.65 19.64
CA GLN A 241 1.34 -12.01 20.21
C GLN A 241 0.81 -13.06 19.23
N HIS A 242 0.02 -12.65 18.24
CA HIS A 242 -0.52 -13.53 17.19
C HIS A 242 0.34 -13.53 15.90
N ILE A 243 1.36 -12.68 15.87
CA ILE A 243 2.27 -12.53 14.73
C ILE A 243 3.67 -13.04 15.09
N LEU A 244 4.09 -12.94 16.36
CA LEU A 244 5.39 -13.38 16.83
C LEU A 244 5.28 -14.75 17.50
N VAL A 245 5.75 -15.79 16.82
CA VAL A 245 6.06 -17.08 17.46
C VAL A 245 7.57 -17.21 17.57
N SER A 246 8.07 -17.52 18.76
CA SER A 246 9.50 -17.82 18.98
C SER A 246 9.93 -18.96 18.06
N ASP A 247 11.05 -18.82 17.35
CA ASP A 247 11.57 -19.89 16.51
C ASP A 247 12.07 -21.05 17.39
N PRO A 248 11.45 -22.24 17.35
CA PRO A 248 11.94 -23.37 18.15
C PRO A 248 13.33 -23.87 17.71
N GLY A 249 13.81 -23.46 16.53
CA GLY A 249 15.15 -23.80 16.01
C GLY A 249 16.24 -22.75 16.26
N ASP A 250 15.88 -21.52 16.63
CA ASP A 250 16.84 -20.46 16.97
C ASP A 250 16.24 -19.50 18.03
N PRO A 251 16.46 -19.78 19.32
CA PRO A 251 15.97 -18.95 20.42
C PRO A 251 16.51 -17.51 20.41
N ALA A 252 17.57 -17.22 19.66
CA ALA A 252 18.15 -15.89 19.56
C ALA A 252 17.48 -15.02 18.47
N ASN A 253 16.64 -15.60 17.61
CA ASN A 253 15.93 -14.88 16.55
C ASN A 253 14.40 -15.14 16.59
N PRO A 254 13.64 -14.44 17.47
CA PRO A 254 12.26 -14.78 17.80
C PRO A 254 11.19 -14.31 16.79
N PHE A 255 11.54 -13.97 15.54
CA PHE A 255 10.63 -13.32 14.59
C PHE A 255 10.12 -14.27 13.50
N LYS A 256 9.10 -15.11 13.78
CA LYS A 256 8.34 -15.85 12.74
C LYS A 256 6.87 -15.39 12.68
N PHE A 257 6.47 -14.84 11.52
CA PHE A 257 5.13 -14.32 11.18
C PHE A 257 4.11 -15.42 10.86
N THR A 258 3.01 -15.56 11.60
CA THR A 258 2.01 -16.65 11.35
C THR A 258 0.64 -16.14 10.85
N ILE A 259 0.41 -16.15 9.53
CA ILE A 259 -0.86 -15.75 8.86
C ILE A 259 -2.14 -16.45 9.43
N PRO A 260 -2.11 -17.75 9.80
CA PRO A 260 -3.28 -18.45 10.35
C PRO A 260 -3.88 -17.84 11.64
N GLN A 261 -3.05 -17.44 12.60
CA GLN A 261 -3.51 -16.92 13.90
C GLN A 261 -4.13 -15.53 13.73
N LEU A 262 -3.56 -14.72 12.84
CA LEU A 262 -4.07 -13.42 12.46
C LEU A 262 -5.44 -13.49 11.78
N LYS A 263 -5.63 -14.47 10.88
CA LYS A 263 -6.95 -14.72 10.27
C LYS A 263 -8.00 -15.13 11.30
N GLN A 264 -7.62 -15.89 12.33
CA GLN A 264 -8.52 -16.29 13.40
C GLN A 264 -8.94 -15.10 14.27
N HIS A 265 -8.00 -14.21 14.62
CA HIS A 265 -8.27 -13.01 15.41
C HIS A 265 -9.32 -12.09 14.76
N TYR A 266 -9.10 -11.70 13.50
CA TYR A 266 -10.02 -10.79 12.81
C TYR A 266 -11.33 -11.44 12.38
N ARG A 267 -11.38 -12.77 12.21
CA ARG A 267 -12.64 -13.51 12.04
C ARG A 267 -13.55 -13.45 13.28
N THR A 268 -12.98 -13.38 14.47
CA THR A 268 -13.75 -13.23 15.72
C THR A 268 -14.14 -11.79 16.03
N CYS A 269 -13.39 -10.81 15.52
CA CYS A 269 -13.62 -9.38 15.81
C CYS A 269 -14.52 -8.67 14.80
N GLN A 270 -14.68 -9.19 13.58
CA GLN A 270 -15.59 -8.67 12.56
C GLN A 270 -16.35 -9.82 11.90
N GLU A 271 -17.63 -9.60 11.57
CA GLU A 271 -18.37 -10.42 10.60
C GLU A 271 -17.71 -10.26 9.21
N ILE A 272 -16.56 -10.90 9.03
CA ILE A 272 -15.85 -10.93 7.76
C ILE A 272 -16.68 -11.79 6.80
N THR A 273 -17.38 -11.12 5.89
CA THR A 273 -18.12 -11.78 4.81
C THR A 273 -17.12 -12.47 3.87
N GLU A 274 -17.52 -13.59 3.27
CA GLU A 274 -16.64 -14.48 2.46
C GLU A 274 -15.91 -13.82 1.28
N ARG A 275 -16.20 -12.55 0.95
CA ARG A 275 -15.62 -11.77 -0.15
C ARG A 275 -14.42 -10.89 0.24
N THR A 276 -14.19 -10.64 1.52
CA THR A 276 -13.16 -9.70 1.98
C THR A 276 -11.79 -10.37 2.07
N THR A 277 -10.77 -9.76 1.46
CA THR A 277 -9.37 -10.17 1.63
C THR A 277 -8.73 -9.26 2.68
N VAL A 278 -8.35 -9.84 3.81
CA VAL A 278 -7.59 -9.11 4.83
C VAL A 278 -6.13 -9.06 4.38
N ALA A 279 -5.65 -7.88 3.99
CA ALA A 279 -4.24 -7.64 3.75
C ALA A 279 -3.69 -6.93 4.98
N THR A 280 -3.00 -7.67 5.85
CA THR A 280 -2.31 -7.06 6.99
C THR A 280 -0.91 -6.67 6.57
N GLN A 281 -0.64 -5.37 6.61
CA GLN A 281 0.71 -4.86 6.59
C GLN A 281 1.14 -4.61 8.03
N THR A 282 1.80 -5.60 8.64
CA THR A 282 2.56 -5.35 9.87
C THR A 282 3.82 -4.61 9.47
N LEU A 283 3.75 -3.28 9.47
CA LEU A 283 4.85 -2.40 9.16
C LEU A 283 5.65 -2.16 10.44
N SER A 284 6.05 -3.25 11.13
CA SER A 284 6.66 -3.18 12.47
C SER A 284 7.98 -2.41 12.52
N HIS A 285 8.56 -2.03 11.37
CA HIS A 285 9.79 -1.23 11.29
C HIS A 285 9.81 -0.17 10.18
N HIS A 286 8.68 0.15 9.54
CA HIS A 286 8.68 1.07 8.40
C HIS A 286 8.26 2.49 8.82
N LYS A 287 9.25 3.39 8.91
CA LYS A 287 8.97 4.81 8.73
C LYS A 287 8.52 4.97 7.27
N GLY A 288 7.25 5.25 7.06
CA GLY A 288 6.74 5.57 5.73
C GLY A 288 7.49 6.75 5.14
N TRP A 289 7.30 6.97 3.85
CA TRP A 289 7.82 8.11 3.09
C TRP A 289 7.33 9.48 3.61
N VAL A 290 6.49 9.55 4.64
CA VAL A 290 6.05 10.83 5.20
C VAL A 290 7.21 11.47 5.95
N GLY A 291 7.52 12.72 5.59
CA GLY A 291 8.67 13.48 6.07
C GLY A 291 8.86 13.36 7.58
N SER A 292 10.13 13.31 8.01
CA SER A 292 10.50 13.10 9.41
C SER A 292 9.81 14.09 10.34
N PRO A 293 9.25 13.67 11.49
CA PRO A 293 8.91 14.59 12.56
C PRO A 293 10.20 15.22 13.11
N ARG A 294 10.06 16.47 13.57
CA ARG A 294 11.12 17.28 14.18
C ARG A 294 11.93 16.43 15.17
N GLN A 295 13.26 16.38 15.01
CA GLN A 295 14.12 16.17 16.17
C GLN A 295 13.91 17.39 17.07
N LYS A 296 13.26 17.17 18.22
CA LYS A 296 13.34 18.10 19.34
C LYS A 296 14.69 17.96 20.02
#